data_AF-A0A4Q6XKE8-F1
#
_entry.id   AF-A0A4Q6XKE8-F1
#
_cell.length_a   1.000
_cell.length_b   1.000
_cell.length_c   1.000
_cell.angle_alpha   90.00
_cell.angle_beta   90.00
_cell.angle_gamma   90.00
#
_symmetry.space_group_name_H-M   'P 1'
#
loop_
_entity.id
_entity.type
_entity.pdbx_description
1 polymer ?
#
loop_
_entity_poly.entity_id
_entity_poly.type
_entity_poly.pdbx_seq_one_letter_code
_entity_poly.pdbx_strand_id
1 'polypeptide(L)'
;MNQQDLIKEIGHIRSMMEKSSKVLSISGLSGVLIGIYALLGAAVGYVVVYGFDSGFDYRDHYVTEPAVIETLIFIALVVLVASLATGLWMARRKAKKTRQLIWNPSSKAMLLAMAIPLMTGGLFSLILLSKGYFSLIGATLLIFYGLSLTSGSVYTFKEVRWLGILEILLGLLALLLPGYGLWFWAFGFGVLHIIYGFIVHKRYE
;
A
#
# COMPACT_ATOMS: atom_id res chain seq x y z
N MET A 1 31.42 -35.78 14.65
CA MET A 1 31.30 -34.42 14.08
C MET A 1 32.67 -33.79 14.02
N ASN A 2 33.10 -33.35 12.85
CA ASN A 2 34.36 -32.63 12.66
C ASN A 2 34.17 -31.15 13.04
N GLN A 3 35.23 -30.43 13.42
CA GLN A 3 35.22 -28.98 13.65
C GLN A 3 34.62 -28.21 12.46
N GLN A 4 34.87 -28.67 11.23
CA GLN A 4 34.27 -28.07 10.02
C GLN A 4 32.74 -28.15 10.01
N ASP A 5 32.16 -29.26 10.50
CA ASP A 5 30.70 -29.43 10.58
C ASP A 5 30.10 -28.48 11.62
N LEU A 6 30.77 -28.31 12.76
CA LEU A 6 30.38 -27.38 13.83
C LEU A 6 30.38 -25.92 13.37
N ILE A 7 31.40 -25.50 12.61
CA ILE A 7 31.46 -24.14 12.04
C ILE A 7 30.33 -23.94 11.01
N LYS A 8 30.01 -24.98 10.23
CA LYS A 8 28.91 -24.96 9.27
C LYS A 8 27.56 -24.84 9.96
N GLU A 9 27.33 -25.60 11.03
CA GLU A 9 26.11 -25.52 11.84
C GLU A 9 25.96 -24.16 12.52
N ILE A 10 27.03 -23.60 13.10
CA ILE A 10 27.01 -22.25 13.69
C ILE A 10 26.71 -21.21 12.61
N GLY A 11 27.27 -21.35 11.42
CA GLY A 11 26.92 -20.52 10.26
C GLY A 11 25.45 -20.65 9.86
N HIS A 12 24.92 -21.88 9.89
CA HIS A 12 23.51 -22.16 9.63
C HIS A 12 22.59 -21.54 10.69
N ILE A 13 22.88 -21.73 11.98
CA ILE A 13 22.16 -21.14 13.11
C ILE A 13 22.22 -19.62 13.04
N ARG A 14 23.39 -19.04 12.76
CA ARG A 14 23.55 -17.59 12.57
C ARG A 14 22.73 -17.09 11.38
N SER A 15 22.74 -17.81 10.26
CA SER A 15 21.90 -17.47 9.10
C SER A 15 20.41 -17.59 9.40
N MET A 16 20.01 -18.57 10.22
CA MET A 16 18.62 -18.72 10.68
C MET A 16 18.25 -17.60 11.66
N MET A 17 19.15 -17.21 12.56
CA MET A 17 18.99 -16.07 13.48
C MET A 17 18.92 -14.73 12.75
N GLU A 18 19.76 -14.52 11.74
CA GLU A 18 19.72 -13.32 10.89
C GLU A 18 18.44 -13.29 10.03
N LYS A 19 17.94 -14.45 9.61
CA LYS A 19 16.61 -14.58 8.98
C LYS A 19 15.45 -14.44 9.97
N SER A 20 15.64 -14.78 11.25
CA SER A 20 14.61 -14.72 12.29
C SER A 20 14.57 -13.39 13.05
N SER A 21 15.63 -12.59 12.99
CA SER A 21 15.59 -11.20 13.42
C SER A 21 14.76 -10.42 12.41
N LYS A 22 13.43 -10.49 12.58
CA LYS A 22 12.47 -9.65 11.85
C LYS A 22 12.79 -8.19 12.15
N VAL A 23 13.62 -7.60 11.31
CA VAL A 23 13.88 -6.16 11.33
C VAL A 23 14.14 -5.73 9.88
N LEU A 24 13.55 -4.66 9.34
CA LEU A 24 13.30 -3.38 9.98
C LEU A 24 12.50 -2.43 9.06
N SER A 25 11.92 -1.41 9.70
CA SER A 25 11.94 0.01 9.27
C SER A 25 10.67 0.64 8.69
N ILE A 26 9.58 -0.09 8.52
CA ILE A 26 8.30 0.61 8.27
C ILE A 26 7.91 1.36 9.55
N SER A 27 7.86 2.69 9.46
CA SER A 27 7.46 3.52 10.59
C SER A 27 5.94 3.55 10.70
N GLY A 28 5.39 3.39 11.90
CA GLY A 28 3.94 3.48 12.10
C GLY A 28 3.40 4.84 11.67
N LEU A 29 4.15 5.90 11.96
CA LEU A 29 3.81 7.27 11.56
C LEU A 29 3.77 7.45 10.04
N SER A 30 4.55 6.68 9.27
CA SER A 30 4.46 6.70 7.80
C SER A 30 3.11 6.17 7.31
N GLY A 31 2.56 5.13 7.95
CA GLY A 31 1.22 4.61 7.63
C GLY A 31 0.11 5.64 7.87
N VAL A 32 0.22 6.40 8.97
CA VAL A 32 -0.74 7.48 9.27
C VAL A 32 -0.70 8.58 8.21
N LEU A 33 0.50 9.05 7.84
CA LEU A 33 0.66 10.09 6.82
C LEU A 33 0.17 9.62 5.45
N ILE A 34 0.51 8.40 5.04
CA ILE A 34 0.02 7.79 3.79
C ILE A 34 -1.51 7.77 3.78
N GLY A 35 -2.13 7.35 4.88
CA GLY A 35 -3.59 7.35 4.98
C GLY A 35 -4.22 8.74 4.91
N ILE A 36 -3.58 9.77 5.48
CA ILE A 36 -4.02 11.16 5.34
C ILE A 36 -3.93 11.61 3.87
N TYR A 37 -2.83 11.31 3.17
CA TYR A 37 -2.68 11.67 1.76
C TYR A 37 -3.74 10.98 0.89
N ALA A 38 -4.06 9.72 1.18
CA ALA A 38 -5.12 8.99 0.51
C ALA A 38 -6.49 9.63 0.76
N LEU A 39 -6.84 9.97 2.00
CA LEU A 39 -8.12 10.63 2.30
C LEU A 39 -8.24 12.00 1.62
N LEU A 40 -7.17 12.80 1.61
CA LEU A 40 -7.14 14.08 0.90
C LEU A 40 -7.28 13.89 -0.61
N GLY A 41 -6.55 12.94 -1.20
CA GLY A 41 -6.65 12.61 -2.62
C GLY A 41 -8.06 12.13 -3.01
N ALA A 42 -8.69 11.31 -2.16
CA ALA A 42 -10.06 10.85 -2.35
C ALA A 42 -11.06 12.01 -2.24
N ALA A 43 -10.88 12.92 -1.28
CA ALA A 43 -11.75 14.09 -1.13
C ALA A 43 -11.65 15.04 -2.33
N VAL A 44 -10.44 15.34 -2.80
CA VAL A 44 -10.23 16.15 -4.01
C VAL A 44 -10.80 15.43 -5.23
N GLY A 45 -10.56 14.13 -5.37
CA GLY A 45 -11.12 13.33 -6.45
C GLY A 45 -12.65 13.29 -6.44
N TYR A 46 -13.27 13.23 -5.25
CA TYR A 46 -14.72 13.31 -5.09
C TYR A 46 -15.25 14.65 -5.59
N VAL A 47 -14.64 15.77 -5.17
CA VAL A 47 -15.01 17.12 -5.63
C VAL A 47 -14.87 17.25 -7.14
N VAL A 48 -13.80 16.71 -7.73
CA VAL A 48 -13.59 16.75 -9.20
C VAL A 48 -14.67 15.99 -9.96
N VAL A 49 -15.20 14.90 -9.40
CA VAL A 49 -16.22 14.07 -10.05
C VAL A 49 -17.64 14.56 -9.80
N TYR A 50 -17.94 15.03 -8.57
CA TYR A 50 -19.30 15.35 -8.14
C TYR A 50 -19.59 16.86 -8.10
N GLY A 51 -18.58 17.72 -8.24
CA GLY A 51 -18.75 19.17 -8.20
C GLY A 51 -19.17 19.71 -6.83
N PHE A 52 -19.40 21.02 -6.77
CA PHE A 52 -20.05 21.71 -5.64
C PHE A 52 -21.37 22.37 -6.05
N ASP A 53 -21.70 22.40 -7.35
CA ASP A 53 -22.89 23.05 -7.89
C ASP A 53 -24.04 22.04 -7.91
N SER A 54 -24.62 21.78 -6.74
CA SER A 54 -25.87 21.04 -6.66
C SER A 54 -27.05 21.90 -7.15
N GLY A 55 -27.12 22.14 -8.46
CA GLY A 55 -28.40 22.16 -9.15
C GLY A 55 -29.08 20.79 -9.02
N PHE A 56 -30.36 20.67 -9.33
CA PHE A 56 -31.15 19.44 -9.15
C PHE A 56 -30.64 18.19 -9.93
N ASP A 57 -29.45 18.22 -10.53
CA ASP A 57 -28.77 17.09 -11.14
C ASP A 57 -27.79 16.42 -10.17
N TYR A 58 -27.88 15.09 -10.06
CA TYR A 58 -27.14 14.30 -9.08
C TYR A 58 -25.64 14.16 -9.40
N ARG A 59 -25.15 14.69 -10.55
CA ARG A 59 -23.74 14.66 -11.02
C ARG A 59 -23.48 15.78 -12.05
N ASP A 60 -22.48 16.64 -11.81
CA ASP A 60 -22.04 17.66 -12.77
C ASP A 60 -21.13 17.11 -13.89
N HIS A 61 -20.35 16.06 -13.61
CA HIS A 61 -19.39 15.49 -14.55
C HIS A 61 -19.47 13.96 -14.61
N TYR A 62 -19.34 13.40 -15.82
CA TYR A 62 -19.23 11.95 -15.99
C TYR A 62 -17.76 11.52 -15.98
N VAL A 63 -17.47 10.39 -15.35
CA VAL A 63 -16.12 9.75 -15.33
C VAL A 63 -15.67 9.28 -16.73
N THR A 64 -16.43 9.61 -17.78
CA THR A 64 -16.09 9.41 -19.19
C THR A 64 -15.44 10.64 -19.83
N GLU A 65 -15.43 11.79 -19.15
CA GLU A 65 -14.79 13.01 -19.65
C GLU A 65 -13.25 12.89 -19.55
N PRO A 66 -12.51 13.05 -20.66
CA PRO A 66 -11.05 12.91 -20.67
C PRO A 66 -10.34 13.80 -19.65
N ALA A 67 -10.80 15.05 -19.48
CA ALA A 67 -10.21 16.00 -18.54
C ALA A 67 -10.34 15.56 -17.07
N VAL A 68 -11.47 14.95 -16.71
CA VAL A 68 -11.71 14.40 -15.36
C VAL A 68 -10.79 13.21 -15.12
N ILE A 69 -10.67 12.30 -16.10
CA ILE A 69 -9.79 11.14 -16.02
C ILE A 69 -8.32 11.56 -15.83
N GLU A 70 -7.83 12.50 -16.65
CA GLU A 70 -6.47 13.04 -16.55
C GLU A 70 -6.19 13.64 -15.17
N THR A 71 -7.15 14.41 -14.64
CA THR A 71 -7.05 15.01 -13.31
C THR A 71 -7.01 13.94 -12.21
N LEU A 72 -7.86 12.92 -12.28
CA LEU A 72 -7.87 11.81 -11.31
C LEU A 72 -6.58 10.99 -11.35
N ILE A 73 -6.03 10.74 -12.54
CA ILE A 73 -4.73 10.07 -12.69
C ILE A 73 -3.62 10.92 -12.08
N PHE A 74 -3.62 12.22 -12.33
CA PHE A 74 -2.65 13.14 -11.74
C PHE A 74 -2.72 13.13 -10.21
N ILE A 75 -3.93 13.21 -9.63
CA ILE A 75 -4.14 13.10 -8.17
C ILE A 75 -3.60 11.76 -7.65
N ALA A 76 -3.95 10.65 -8.30
CA ALA A 76 -3.50 9.32 -7.88
C ALA A 76 -1.96 9.20 -7.92
N LEU A 77 -1.30 9.76 -8.95
CA LEU A 77 0.15 9.80 -9.05
C LEU A 77 0.79 10.67 -7.95
N VAL A 78 0.22 11.84 -7.67
CA VAL A 78 0.70 12.71 -6.58
C VAL A 78 0.62 11.99 -5.23
N VAL A 79 -0.52 11.36 -4.93
CA VAL A 79 -0.70 10.58 -3.71
C VAL A 79 0.28 9.41 -3.64
N LEU A 80 0.46 8.67 -4.74
CA LEU A 80 1.40 7.55 -4.80
C LEU A 80 2.85 8.01 -4.55
N VAL A 81 3.31 9.06 -5.24
CA VAL A 81 4.67 9.59 -5.11
C VAL A 81 4.89 10.13 -3.70
N ALA A 82 3.95 10.90 -3.15
CA ALA A 82 4.03 11.40 -1.78
C ALA A 82 4.10 10.25 -0.76
N SER A 83 3.29 9.21 -0.95
CA SER A 83 3.24 8.04 -0.06
C SER A 83 4.54 7.23 -0.09
N LEU A 84 5.08 6.96 -1.28
CA LEU A 84 6.35 6.25 -1.44
C LEU A 84 7.52 7.07 -0.91
N ALA A 85 7.57 8.38 -1.18
CA ALA A 85 8.60 9.27 -0.69
C ALA A 85 8.61 9.31 0.85
N THR A 86 7.44 9.49 1.48
CA THR A 86 7.30 9.49 2.94
C THR A 86 7.68 8.15 3.55
N GLY A 87 7.19 7.03 2.98
CA GLY A 87 7.55 5.68 3.42
C GLY A 87 9.07 5.45 3.39
N LEU A 88 9.72 5.75 2.27
CA LEU A 88 11.17 5.57 2.09
C LEU A 88 11.99 6.50 3.00
N TRP A 89 11.57 7.76 3.14
CA TRP A 89 12.27 8.74 3.98
C TRP A 89 12.21 8.35 5.45
N MET A 90 11.04 7.97 5.96
CA MET A 90 10.88 7.55 7.36
C MET A 90 11.55 6.20 7.63
N ALA A 91 11.48 5.28 6.67
CA ALA A 91 12.23 4.04 6.69
C ALA A 91 13.74 4.28 6.83
N ARG A 92 14.28 5.23 6.06
CA ARG A 92 15.69 5.66 6.15
C ARG A 92 16.03 6.26 7.50
N ARG A 93 15.18 7.17 8.00
CA ARG A 93 15.39 7.83 9.29
C ARG A 93 15.37 6.85 10.46
N LYS A 94 14.42 5.91 10.48
CA LYS A 94 14.30 4.88 11.52
C LYS A 94 15.49 3.92 11.51
N ALA A 95 15.94 3.51 10.32
CA ALA A 95 17.11 2.65 10.18
C ALA A 95 18.40 3.31 10.69
N LYS A 96 18.59 4.61 10.39
CA LYS A 96 19.71 5.39 10.93
C LYS A 96 19.66 5.48 12.46
N LYS A 97 18.46 5.73 13.04
CA LYS A 97 18.28 5.81 14.50
C LYS A 97 18.56 4.48 15.21
N THR A 98 18.24 3.37 14.57
CA THR A 98 18.39 2.01 15.12
C THR A 98 19.71 1.33 14.74
N ARG A 99 20.62 2.04 14.04
CA ARG A 99 21.92 1.54 13.56
C ARG A 99 21.82 0.26 12.72
N GLN A 100 20.78 0.16 11.91
CA GLN A 100 20.56 -1.00 11.05
C GLN A 100 20.60 -0.61 9.57
N LEU A 101 20.98 -1.57 8.73
CA LEU A 101 20.99 -1.40 7.28
C LEU A 101 19.57 -1.55 6.72
N ILE A 102 19.11 -0.52 6.01
CA ILE A 102 17.86 -0.55 5.25
C ILE A 102 17.90 -1.62 4.16
N TRP A 103 19.08 -1.79 3.55
CA TRP A 103 19.29 -2.66 2.41
C TRP A 103 19.92 -3.98 2.85
N ASN A 104 19.11 -4.83 3.49
CA ASN A 104 19.50 -6.17 3.91
C ASN A 104 18.77 -7.24 3.06
N PRO A 105 19.17 -8.53 3.14
CA PRO A 105 18.53 -9.59 2.38
C PRO A 105 17.01 -9.71 2.61
N SER A 106 16.54 -9.48 3.84
CA SER A 106 15.11 -9.49 4.19
C SER A 106 14.36 -8.34 3.50
N SER A 107 14.90 -7.11 3.54
CA SER A 107 14.31 -5.95 2.85
C SER A 107 14.22 -6.16 1.34
N LYS A 108 15.26 -6.75 0.72
CA LYS A 108 15.25 -7.07 -0.72
C LYS A 108 14.18 -8.11 -1.05
N ALA A 109 14.08 -9.17 -0.25
CA ALA A 109 13.08 -10.21 -0.42
C ALA A 109 11.65 -9.66 -0.25
N MET A 110 11.44 -8.80 0.75
CA MET A 110 10.17 -8.09 0.97
C MET A 110 9.80 -7.24 -0.24
N LEU A 111 10.72 -6.40 -0.72
CA LEU A 111 10.46 -5.53 -1.87
C LEU A 111 10.14 -6.34 -3.12
N LEU A 112 10.84 -7.44 -3.37
CA LEU A 112 10.57 -8.30 -4.53
C LEU A 112 9.21 -9.00 -4.41
N ALA A 113 8.87 -9.53 -3.22
CA ALA A 113 7.58 -10.14 -2.97
C ALA A 113 6.42 -9.15 -3.11
N MET A 114 6.62 -7.89 -2.70
CA MET A 114 5.63 -6.82 -2.84
C MET A 114 5.54 -6.29 -4.28
N ALA A 115 6.67 -6.20 -4.98
CA ALA A 115 6.73 -5.60 -6.32
C ALA A 115 5.95 -6.41 -7.35
N ILE A 116 5.98 -7.76 -7.28
CA ILE A 116 5.33 -8.60 -8.29
C ILE A 116 3.81 -8.33 -8.34
N PRO A 117 3.03 -8.43 -7.24
CA PRO A 117 1.61 -8.11 -7.28
C PRO A 117 1.34 -6.63 -7.56
N LEU A 118 2.15 -5.72 -7.01
CA LEU A 118 1.92 -4.28 -7.15
C LEU A 118 2.10 -3.82 -8.61
N MET A 119 3.17 -4.24 -9.28
CA MET A 119 3.43 -3.92 -10.67
C MET A 119 2.38 -4.56 -11.59
N THR A 120 2.01 -5.82 -11.31
CA THR A 120 0.96 -6.52 -12.06
C THR A 120 -0.38 -5.78 -11.93
N GLY A 121 -0.78 -5.41 -10.71
CA GLY A 121 -2.01 -4.68 -10.46
C GLY A 121 -2.04 -3.26 -11.02
N GLY A 122 -0.90 -2.57 -10.98
CA GLY A 122 -0.73 -1.26 -11.60
C GLY A 122 -0.90 -1.34 -13.12
N LEU A 123 -0.19 -2.26 -13.78
CA LEU A 123 -0.32 -2.47 -15.22
C LEU A 123 -1.74 -2.93 -15.61
N PHE A 124 -2.32 -3.84 -14.83
CA PHE A 124 -3.68 -4.32 -15.05
C PHE A 124 -4.71 -3.17 -14.91
N SER A 125 -4.56 -2.30 -13.92
CA SER A 125 -5.38 -1.08 -13.78
C SER A 125 -5.24 -0.15 -14.98
N LEU A 126 -4.03 0.05 -15.52
CA LEU A 126 -3.81 0.85 -16.73
C LEU A 126 -4.47 0.22 -17.98
N ILE A 127 -4.45 -1.10 -18.09
CA ILE A 127 -5.16 -1.81 -19.17
C ILE A 127 -6.67 -1.60 -19.02
N LEU A 128 -7.23 -1.77 -17.83
CA LEU A 128 -8.66 -1.53 -17.58
C LEU A 128 -9.06 -0.09 -17.91
N LEU A 129 -8.23 0.88 -17.50
CA LEU A 129 -8.40 2.29 -17.84
C LEU A 129 -8.44 2.50 -19.37
N SER A 130 -7.49 1.92 -20.11
CA SER A 130 -7.45 2.02 -21.58
C SER A 130 -8.66 1.38 -22.28
N LYS A 131 -9.33 0.44 -21.62
CA LYS A 131 -10.54 -0.24 -22.10
C LYS A 131 -11.84 0.41 -21.64
N GLY A 132 -11.77 1.47 -20.82
CA GLY A 132 -12.94 2.17 -20.29
C GLY A 132 -13.61 1.50 -19.09
N TYR A 133 -12.98 0.50 -18.46
CA TYR A 133 -13.52 -0.18 -17.28
C TYR A 133 -13.20 0.56 -15.97
N PHE A 134 -13.60 1.82 -15.87
CA PHE A 134 -13.25 2.72 -14.75
C PHE A 134 -13.75 2.23 -13.39
N SER A 135 -14.94 1.61 -13.34
CA SER A 135 -15.55 1.12 -12.11
C SER A 135 -14.73 0.02 -11.42
N LEU A 136 -13.89 -0.70 -12.17
CA LEU A 136 -13.09 -1.81 -11.67
C LEU A 136 -11.73 -1.38 -11.11
N ILE A 137 -11.29 -0.15 -11.40
CA ILE A 137 -9.94 0.32 -11.04
C ILE A 137 -9.77 0.36 -9.52
N GLY A 138 -10.73 0.95 -8.78
CA GLY A 138 -10.65 1.04 -7.32
C GLY A 138 -10.51 -0.33 -6.65
N ALA A 139 -11.36 -1.28 -7.04
CA ALA A 139 -11.31 -2.65 -6.57
C ALA A 139 -9.99 -3.35 -6.92
N THR A 140 -9.52 -3.16 -8.16
CA THR A 140 -8.26 -3.72 -8.63
C THR A 140 -7.07 -3.24 -7.80
N LEU A 141 -6.98 -1.92 -7.56
CA LEU A 141 -5.91 -1.33 -6.76
C LEU A 141 -5.90 -1.91 -5.34
N LEU A 142 -7.07 -2.02 -4.70
CA LEU A 142 -7.21 -2.59 -3.36
C LEU A 142 -6.76 -4.07 -3.31
N ILE A 143 -7.25 -4.90 -4.24
CA ILE A 143 -6.93 -6.34 -4.27
C ILE A 143 -5.44 -6.56 -4.49
N PHE A 144 -4.85 -5.95 -5.52
CA PHE A 144 -3.44 -6.18 -5.84
C PHE A 144 -2.49 -5.55 -4.81
N TYR A 145 -2.88 -4.43 -4.20
CA TYR A 145 -2.15 -3.88 -3.07
C TYR A 145 -2.23 -4.81 -1.85
N GLY A 146 -3.40 -5.35 -1.52
CA GLY A 146 -3.54 -6.31 -0.44
C GLY A 146 -2.76 -7.61 -0.68
N LEU A 147 -2.70 -8.09 -1.93
CA LEU A 147 -1.83 -9.21 -2.33
C LEU A 147 -0.34 -8.87 -2.19
N SER A 148 0.06 -7.64 -2.53
CA SER A 148 1.41 -7.13 -2.31
C SER A 148 1.77 -7.17 -0.82
N LEU A 149 0.91 -6.60 0.05
CA LEU A 149 1.11 -6.58 1.49
C LEU A 149 1.16 -7.99 2.11
N THR A 150 0.24 -8.88 1.75
CA THR A 150 0.22 -10.26 2.26
C THR A 150 1.47 -11.03 1.85
N SER A 151 1.93 -10.87 0.61
CA SER A 151 3.19 -11.48 0.11
C SER A 151 4.42 -10.92 0.83
N GLY A 152 4.48 -9.60 1.04
CA GLY A 152 5.55 -8.95 1.80
C GLY A 152 5.53 -9.24 3.29
N SER A 153 4.37 -9.60 3.85
CA SER A 153 4.14 -9.73 5.31
C SER A 153 5.03 -10.74 6.01
N VAL A 154 5.57 -11.72 5.28
CA VAL A 154 6.49 -12.74 5.81
C VAL A 154 7.78 -12.10 6.37
N TYR A 155 8.17 -10.96 5.80
CA TYR A 155 9.42 -10.26 6.11
C TYR A 155 9.25 -9.07 7.08
N THR A 156 8.02 -8.80 7.55
CA THR A 156 7.69 -7.63 8.38
C THR A 156 6.72 -7.98 9.52
N PHE A 157 6.10 -6.97 10.15
CA PHE A 157 5.15 -7.13 11.24
C PHE A 157 3.90 -7.89 10.80
N LYS A 158 3.35 -8.72 11.68
CA LYS A 158 2.13 -9.50 11.40
C LYS A 158 0.92 -8.60 11.08
N GLU A 159 0.93 -7.38 11.60
CA GLU A 159 -0.06 -6.34 11.35
C GLU A 159 -0.17 -5.99 9.85
N VAL A 160 0.93 -6.08 9.09
CA VAL A 160 0.92 -5.88 7.62
C VAL A 160 0.10 -6.95 6.92
N ARG A 161 0.17 -8.20 7.40
CA ARG A 161 -0.64 -9.31 6.86
C ARG A 161 -2.13 -9.01 7.01
N TRP A 162 -2.54 -8.55 8.19
CA TRP A 162 -3.93 -8.22 8.47
C TRP A 162 -4.42 -7.05 7.63
N LEU A 163 -3.61 -5.99 7.48
CA LEU A 163 -3.92 -4.91 6.56
C LEU A 163 -4.14 -5.45 5.15
N GLY A 164 -3.21 -6.27 4.63
CA GLY A 164 -3.34 -6.85 3.30
C GLY A 164 -4.58 -7.72 3.11
N ILE A 165 -4.96 -8.52 4.11
CA ILE A 165 -6.20 -9.31 4.06
C ILE A 165 -7.43 -8.40 4.02
N LEU A 166 -7.47 -7.35 4.86
CA LEU A 166 -8.57 -6.40 4.87
C LEU A 166 -8.70 -5.67 3.53
N GLU A 167 -7.60 -5.25 2.92
CA GLU A 167 -7.59 -4.61 1.59
C GLU A 167 -8.13 -5.55 0.49
N ILE A 168 -7.75 -6.84 0.53
CA ILE A 168 -8.30 -7.84 -0.40
C ILE A 168 -9.82 -7.96 -0.23
N LEU A 169 -10.29 -8.13 1.01
CA LEU A 169 -11.73 -8.24 1.30
C LEU A 169 -12.48 -6.99 0.86
N LEU A 170 -11.92 -5.81 1.13
CA LEU A 170 -12.50 -4.54 0.74
C LEU A 170 -12.59 -4.38 -0.78
N GLY A 171 -11.55 -4.78 -1.50
CA GLY A 171 -11.53 -4.75 -2.96
C GLY A 171 -12.51 -5.75 -3.58
N LEU A 172 -12.69 -6.93 -2.98
CA LEU A 172 -13.72 -7.88 -3.39
C LEU A 172 -15.14 -7.33 -3.15
N LEU A 173 -15.37 -6.68 -2.00
CA LEU A 173 -16.64 -5.98 -1.72
C LEU A 173 -16.89 -4.83 -2.71
N ALA A 174 -15.85 -4.10 -3.11
CA ALA A 174 -15.94 -3.04 -4.11
C ALA A 174 -16.36 -3.58 -5.50
N LEU A 175 -16.02 -4.82 -5.86
CA LEU A 175 -16.51 -5.47 -7.09
C LEU A 175 -18.01 -5.78 -7.02
N LEU A 176 -18.52 -6.13 -5.84
CA LEU A 176 -19.94 -6.42 -5.62
C LEU A 176 -20.81 -5.16 -5.62
N LEU A 177 -20.21 -3.99 -5.39
CA LEU A 177 -20.89 -2.70 -5.28
C LEU A 177 -20.31 -1.67 -6.26
N PRO A 178 -20.54 -1.84 -7.58
CA PRO A 178 -20.07 -0.89 -8.59
C PRO A 178 -20.55 0.53 -8.29
N GLY A 179 -19.68 1.53 -8.46
CA GLY A 179 -19.97 2.94 -8.16
C GLY A 179 -19.46 3.41 -6.79
N TYR A 180 -19.24 2.50 -5.83
CA TYR A 180 -18.65 2.83 -4.53
C TYR A 180 -17.12 2.71 -4.50
N GLY A 181 -16.47 2.56 -5.67
CA GLY A 181 -15.04 2.31 -5.77
C GLY A 181 -14.18 3.35 -5.04
N LEU A 182 -14.52 4.64 -5.14
CA LEU A 182 -13.78 5.72 -4.44
C LEU A 182 -13.96 5.64 -2.90
N TRP A 183 -15.15 5.26 -2.43
CA TRP A 183 -15.43 5.08 -1.01
C TRP A 183 -14.63 3.94 -0.41
N PHE A 184 -14.63 2.77 -1.07
CA PHE A 184 -13.79 1.65 -0.67
C PHE A 184 -12.30 2.02 -0.75
N TRP A 185 -11.88 2.71 -1.81
CA TRP A 185 -10.49 3.16 -1.93
C TRP A 185 -10.07 4.07 -0.78
N ALA A 186 -10.90 5.06 -0.41
CA ALA A 186 -10.66 5.95 0.72
C ALA A 186 -10.64 5.21 2.07
N PHE A 187 -11.50 4.20 2.23
CA PHE A 187 -11.54 3.40 3.45
C PHE A 187 -10.28 2.52 3.58
N GLY A 188 -9.86 1.84 2.51
CA GLY A 188 -8.65 1.01 2.50
C GLY A 188 -7.38 1.83 2.62
N PHE A 189 -7.06 2.59 1.58
CA PHE A 189 -5.83 3.38 1.52
C PHE A 189 -5.77 4.51 2.55
N GLY A 190 -6.91 4.99 3.03
CA GLY A 190 -7.01 6.03 4.05
C GLY A 190 -7.17 5.49 5.47
N VAL A 191 -8.40 5.08 5.80
CA VAL A 191 -8.78 4.73 7.17
C VAL A 191 -8.00 3.52 7.70
N LEU A 192 -7.93 2.43 6.95
CA LEU A 192 -7.20 1.23 7.40
C LEU A 192 -5.70 1.51 7.57
N HIS A 193 -5.11 2.34 6.72
CA HIS A 193 -3.70 2.74 6.85
C HIS A 193 -3.44 3.60 8.09
N ILE A 194 -4.35 4.51 8.44
CA ILE A 194 -4.27 5.30 9.68
C ILE A 194 -4.33 4.37 10.89
N ILE A 195 -5.31 3.45 10.92
CA ILE A 195 -5.47 2.49 12.02
C ILE A 195 -4.22 1.60 12.13
N TYR A 196 -3.77 1.02 11.02
CA TYR A 196 -2.55 0.21 10.97
C TYR A 196 -1.33 1.01 11.45
N GLY A 197 -1.14 2.23 10.95
CA GLY A 197 -0.03 3.10 11.31
C GLY A 197 0.00 3.41 12.80
N PHE A 198 -1.16 3.72 13.39
CA PHE A 198 -1.31 3.94 14.82
C PHE A 198 -0.98 2.69 15.64
N ILE A 199 -1.47 1.51 15.24
CA ILE A 199 -1.19 0.24 15.93
C ILE A 199 0.32 -0.05 15.90
N VAL A 200 0.96 0.10 14.74
CA VAL A 200 2.41 -0.14 14.59
C VAL A 200 3.22 0.87 15.39
N HIS A 201 2.83 2.15 15.39
CA HIS A 201 3.50 3.17 16.18
C HIS A 201 3.44 2.80 17.67
N LYS A 202 2.24 2.56 18.22
CA LYS A 202 2.08 2.22 19.64
C LYS A 202 2.80 0.94 20.08
N ARG A 203 2.93 -0.04 19.18
CA ARG A 203 3.54 -1.35 19.52
C ARG A 203 5.05 -1.40 19.32
N TYR A 204 5.61 -0.58 18.45
CA TYR A 204 6.99 -0.74 17.96
C TYR A 204 7.80 0.56 17.90
N GLU A 205 7.25 1.69 18.34
CA GLU A 205 7.91 3.00 18.44
C GLU A 205 7.63 3.66 19.79
#